data_AF-A0A0V7ZC96-F1
#
_entry.id   AF-A0A0V7ZC96-F1
#
_cell.length_a   1.000
_cell.length_b   1.000
_cell.length_c   1.000
_cell.angle_alpha   90.00
_cell.angle_beta   90.00
_cell.angle_gamma   90.00
#
_symmetry.space_group_name_H-M   'P 1'
#
loop_
_entity.id
_entity.type
_entity.pdbx_description
1 polymer ?
#
loop_
_entity_poly.entity_id
_entity_poly.type
_entity_poly.pdbx_seq_one_letter_code
_entity_poly.pdbx_strand_id
1 'polypeptide(L)'
;MTKAEQITFLQELKLEYRQILLEYFTAEKYLKGKIDKFINSVFYANIPVPQIIEMHMELIDEFSQQLRLEGRSEEMLLDYRLVLIDILAHLCELYRREIRR
;
A
#
# COMPACT_ATOMS: atom_id res chain seq x y z
N MET A 1 -22.27 -2.46 -0.49
CA MET A 1 -21.65 -1.29 -1.13
C MET A 1 -22.20 -1.15 -2.53
N THR A 2 -22.56 0.06 -2.93
CA THR A 2 -22.81 0.39 -4.33
C THR A 2 -21.49 0.41 -5.09
N LYS A 3 -21.53 0.33 -6.43
CA LYS A 3 -20.31 0.44 -7.25
C LYS A 3 -19.54 1.75 -7.00
N ALA A 4 -20.26 2.84 -6.75
CA ALA A 4 -19.66 4.14 -6.46
C ALA A 4 -18.91 4.12 -5.11
N GLU A 5 -19.53 3.59 -4.06
CA GLU A 5 -18.90 3.43 -2.74
C GLU A 5 -17.63 2.56 -2.81
N GLN A 6 -17.65 1.51 -3.64
CA GLN A 6 -16.50 0.64 -3.83
C GLN A 6 -15.32 1.35 -4.50
N ILE A 7 -15.60 2.18 -5.51
CA ILE A 7 -14.57 2.99 -6.18
C ILE A 7 -13.98 4.01 -5.20
N THR A 8 -14.83 4.72 -4.46
CA THR A 8 -14.38 5.70 -3.46
C THR A 8 -13.48 5.04 -2.40
N PHE A 9 -13.89 3.88 -1.90
CA PHE A 9 -13.10 3.14 -0.92
C PHE A 9 -11.72 2.69 -1.47
N LEU A 10 -11.67 2.19 -2.71
CA LEU A 10 -10.40 1.82 -3.34
C LEU A 10 -9.48 3.03 -3.55
N GLN A 11 -10.04 4.20 -3.85
CA GLN A 11 -9.27 5.45 -3.95
C GLN A 11 -8.72 5.89 -2.60
N GLU A 12 -9.50 5.77 -1.52
CA GLU A 12 -9.03 6.04 -0.16
C GLU A 12 -7.88 5.11 0.23
N LEU A 13 -8.01 3.81 -0.04
CA LEU A 13 -6.94 2.84 0.19
C LEU A 13 -5.67 3.19 -0.59
N LYS A 14 -5.80 3.61 -1.86
CA LYS A 14 -4.65 4.04 -2.68
C LYS A 14 -3.97 5.28 -2.10
N LEU A 15 -4.74 6.23 -1.57
CA LEU A 15 -4.17 7.40 -0.88
C LEU A 15 -3.45 7.00 0.41
N GLU A 16 -4.00 6.08 1.19
CA GLU A 16 -3.32 5.56 2.40
C GLU A 16 -2.02 4.83 2.04
N TYR A 17 -2.05 3.97 1.03
CA TYR A 17 -0.86 3.25 0.53
C TYR A 17 0.23 4.22 0.04
N ARG A 18 -0.17 5.26 -0.70
CA ARG A 18 0.75 6.32 -1.15
C ARG A 18 1.46 6.98 0.03
N GLN A 19 0.73 7.27 1.11
CA GLN A 19 1.34 7.85 2.32
C GLN A 19 2.31 6.89 3.00
N ILE A 20 1.99 5.59 3.02
CA ILE A 20 2.92 4.58 3.54
C ILE A 20 4.21 4.60 2.73
N LEU A 21 4.15 4.59 1.39
CA LEU A 21 5.34 4.65 0.54
C LEU A 21 6.21 5.88 0.86
N LEU A 22 5.62 7.07 0.90
CA LEU A 22 6.35 8.33 1.13
C LEU A 22 7.02 8.41 2.51
N GLU A 23 6.40 7.80 3.53
CA GLU A 23 6.88 7.87 4.91
C GLU A 23 7.75 6.68 5.33
N TYR A 24 7.78 5.61 4.53
CA TYR A 24 8.41 4.35 4.90
C TYR A 24 9.87 4.49 5.31
N PHE A 25 10.64 5.27 4.55
CA PHE A 25 12.08 5.46 4.80
C PHE A 25 12.39 6.70 5.67
N THR A 26 11.38 7.42 6.16
CA THR A 26 11.59 8.74 6.79
C THR A 26 10.94 8.89 8.18
N ALA A 27 9.91 8.11 8.53
CA ALA A 27 9.10 8.37 9.72
C ALA A 27 8.75 7.12 10.56
N GLU A 28 9.74 6.53 11.25
CA GLU A 28 9.58 5.27 12.01
C GLU A 28 8.43 5.27 13.04
N LYS A 29 8.19 6.39 13.75
CA LYS A 29 7.29 6.41 14.92
C LYS A 29 5.80 6.28 14.57
N TYR A 30 5.37 6.76 13.41
CA TYR A 30 3.95 6.77 12.99
C TYR A 30 3.65 5.75 11.89
N LEU A 31 4.67 5.26 11.20
CA LEU A 31 4.54 4.34 10.08
C LEU A 31 3.82 3.04 10.47
N LYS A 32 4.16 2.45 11.62
CA LYS A 32 3.52 1.21 12.09
C LYS A 32 2.00 1.34 12.20
N GLY A 33 1.51 2.43 12.80
CA GLY A 33 0.08 2.67 12.95
C GLY A 33 -0.64 2.85 11.60
N LYS A 34 0.04 3.43 10.61
CA LYS A 34 -0.50 3.56 9.25
C LYS A 34 -0.57 2.22 8.52
N ILE A 35 0.48 1.41 8.62
CA ILE A 35 0.50 0.05 8.07
C ILE A 35 -0.61 -0.78 8.73
N ASP A 36 -0.69 -0.80 10.06
CA ASP A 36 -1.72 -1.55 10.79
C ASP A 36 -3.14 -1.11 10.37
N LYS A 37 -3.38 0.20 10.22
CA LYS A 37 -4.67 0.73 9.75
C LYS A 37 -5.00 0.24 8.34
N PHE A 38 -4.05 0.39 7.41
CA PHE A 38 -4.22 -0.03 6.02
C PHE A 38 -4.51 -1.53 5.92
N ILE A 39 -3.74 -2.36 6.63
CA ILE A 39 -3.89 -3.82 6.64
C ILE A 39 -5.26 -4.24 7.15
N ASN A 40 -5.74 -3.62 8.24
CA ASN A 40 -7.09 -3.89 8.75
C ASN A 40 -8.17 -3.53 7.72
N SER A 41 -8.08 -2.35 7.10
CA SER A 41 -9.05 -1.93 6.07
C SER A 41 -9.10 -2.91 4.89
N VAL A 42 -7.94 -3.32 4.38
CA VAL A 42 -7.81 -4.32 3.31
C VAL A 42 -8.39 -5.68 3.71
N PHE A 43 -8.06 -6.15 4.92
CA PHE A 43 -8.52 -7.43 5.45
C PHE A 43 -10.04 -7.48 5.59
N TYR A 44 -10.64 -6.50 6.27
CA TYR A 44 -12.09 -6.48 6.51
C TYR A 44 -12.91 -6.25 5.24
N ALA A 45 -12.36 -5.51 4.27
CA ALA A 45 -12.98 -5.35 2.97
C ALA A 45 -12.75 -6.56 2.03
N ASN A 46 -12.02 -7.58 2.48
CA ASN A 46 -11.69 -8.78 1.71
C ASN A 46 -11.08 -8.45 0.33
N ILE A 47 -10.17 -7.47 0.32
CA ILE A 47 -9.50 -7.03 -0.91
C ILE A 47 -8.54 -8.12 -1.40
N PRO A 48 -8.66 -8.59 -2.65
CA PRO A 48 -7.75 -9.58 -3.20
C PRO A 48 -6.31 -9.07 -3.24
N VAL A 49 -5.35 -9.92 -2.87
CA VAL A 49 -3.91 -9.61 -2.95
C VAL A 49 -3.48 -9.03 -4.31
N PRO A 50 -3.97 -9.52 -5.47
CA PRO A 50 -3.66 -8.91 -6.76
C PRO A 50 -4.01 -7.42 -6.85
N GLN A 51 -5.10 -6.95 -6.21
CA GLN A 51 -5.47 -5.54 -6.22
C GLN A 51 -4.51 -4.68 -5.40
N ILE A 52 -3.91 -5.23 -4.33
CA ILE A 52 -2.88 -4.55 -3.55
C ILE A 52 -1.61 -4.37 -4.40
N ILE A 53 -1.24 -5.40 -5.15
CA ILE A 53 -0.10 -5.37 -6.07
C ILE A 53 -0.36 -4.37 -7.21
N GLU A 54 -1.56 -4.37 -7.79
CA GLU A 54 -1.97 -3.41 -8.81
C GLU A 54 -1.87 -1.97 -8.30
N MET A 55 -2.41 -1.70 -7.11
CA MET A 55 -2.30 -0.40 -6.45
C MET A 55 -0.85 0.04 -6.22
N HIS A 56 0.03 -0.89 -5.83
CA HIS A 56 1.46 -0.63 -5.71
C HIS A 56 2.06 -0.23 -7.07
N MET A 57 1.83 -1.04 -8.10
CA MET A 57 2.37 -0.81 -9.44
C MET A 57 1.92 0.54 -10.03
N GLU A 58 0.64 0.89 -9.88
CA GLU A 58 0.12 2.19 -10.33
C GLU A 58 0.83 3.36 -9.63
N LEU A 59 1.09 3.25 -8.33
CA LEU A 59 1.79 4.29 -7.58
C LEU A 59 3.28 4.39 -7.97
N ILE A 60 3.93 3.27 -8.24
CA ILE A 60 5.31 3.26 -8.75
C ILE A 60 5.38 3.92 -10.14
N ASP A 61 4.41 3.63 -11.02
CA ASP A 61 4.33 4.26 -12.34
C ASP A 61 4.07 5.77 -12.23
N GLU A 62 3.19 6.20 -11.32
CA GLU A 62 2.97 7.63 -11.01
C GLU A 62 4.26 8.31 -10.53
N PHE A 63 5.01 7.69 -9.61
CA PHE A 63 6.27 8.24 -9.13
C PHE A 63 7.36 8.25 -10.21
N SER A 64 7.44 7.22 -11.06
CA SER A 64 8.36 7.16 -12.21
C SER A 64 8.10 8.32 -13.18
N GLN A 65 6.84 8.57 -13.53
CA GLN A 65 6.47 9.70 -14.38
C GLN A 65 6.89 11.04 -13.76
N GLN A 66 6.66 11.24 -12.45
CA GLN A 66 7.08 12.45 -11.74
C GLN A 66 8.60 12.62 -11.74
N LEU A 67 9.36 11.57 -11.42
CA LEU A 67 10.83 11.62 -11.41
C LEU A 67 11.42 11.92 -12.78
N ARG A 68 10.84 11.37 -13.86
CA ARG A 68 11.26 11.69 -15.24
C ARG A 68 11.05 13.15 -15.58
N LEU A 69 9.91 13.73 -15.18
CA LEU A 69 9.63 15.15 -15.38
C LEU A 69 10.59 16.04 -14.57
N GLU A 70 11.03 15.58 -13.41
CA GLU A 70 12.01 16.26 -12.56
C GLU A 70 13.48 16.00 -12.97
N GLY A 71 13.73 15.13 -13.94
CA GLY A 71 15.09 14.73 -14.36
C GLY A 71 15.86 13.94 -13.29
N ARG A 72 15.15 13.22 -12.42
CA ARG A 72 15.73 12.43 -11.32
C ARG A 72 15.82 10.94 -11.68
N SER A 73 16.72 10.23 -11.01
CA SER A 73 16.86 8.77 -11.14
C SER A 73 15.66 8.03 -10.54
N GLU A 74 15.22 6.97 -11.21
CA GLU A 74 14.15 6.07 -10.77
C GLU A 74 14.66 4.93 -9.88
N GLU A 75 15.97 4.84 -9.63
CA GLU A 75 16.59 3.71 -8.90
C GLU A 75 15.98 3.51 -7.50
N MET A 76 15.64 4.60 -6.81
CA MET A 76 15.02 4.56 -5.47
C MET A 76 13.63 3.90 -5.49
N LEU A 77 12.94 3.84 -6.63
CA LEU A 77 11.64 3.17 -6.73
C LEU A 77 11.75 1.66 -6.49
N LEU A 78 12.93 1.07 -6.68
CA LEU A 78 13.18 -0.34 -6.40
C LEU A 78 13.07 -0.64 -4.90
N ASP A 79 13.41 0.33 -4.04
CA ASP A 79 13.36 0.16 -2.59
C ASP A 79 11.92 0.02 -2.09
N TYR A 80 10.95 0.58 -2.82
CA TYR A 80 9.53 0.40 -2.50
C TYR A 80 9.04 -1.05 -2.60
N ARG A 81 9.80 -1.95 -3.24
CA ARG A 81 9.55 -3.41 -3.16
C ARG A 81 9.55 -3.91 -1.71
N LEU A 82 10.37 -3.32 -0.84
CA LEU A 82 10.37 -3.65 0.58
C LEU A 82 9.03 -3.29 1.25
N VAL A 83 8.42 -2.16 0.86
CA VAL A 83 7.11 -1.74 1.38
C VAL A 83 6.03 -2.74 0.98
N LEU A 84 6.03 -3.19 -0.28
CA LEU A 84 5.09 -4.20 -0.73
C LEU A 84 5.26 -5.52 0.04
N ILE A 85 6.50 -5.98 0.21
CA ILE A 85 6.80 -7.19 0.98
C ILE A 85 6.29 -7.04 2.42
N ASP A 86 6.54 -5.91 3.06
CA ASP A 86 6.15 -5.67 4.45
C ASP A 86 4.62 -5.66 4.62
N ILE A 87 3.90 -4.98 3.73
CA ILE A 87 2.44 -4.97 3.72
C ILE A 87 1.88 -6.39 3.52
N LEU A 88 2.40 -7.15 2.55
CA LEU A 88 1.95 -8.51 2.31
C LEU A 88 2.28 -9.43 3.49
N ALA A 89 3.42 -9.25 4.15
CA ALA A 89 3.79 -10.01 5.34
C ALA A 89 2.83 -9.75 6.51
N HIS A 90 2.49 -8.48 6.76
CA HIS A 90 1.51 -8.10 7.79
C HIS A 90 0.12 -8.67 7.50
N LEU A 91 -0.32 -8.61 6.24
CA LEU A 91 -1.60 -9.18 5.83
C LEU A 91 -1.62 -10.71 6.00
N CYS A 92 -0.56 -11.40 5.57
CA CYS A 92 -0.40 -12.84 5.76
C CYS A 92 -0.46 -13.23 7.24
N GLU A 93 0.22 -12.47 8.10
CA GLU A 93 0.23 -12.71 9.53
C GLU A 93 -1.16 -12.53 10.15
N LEU A 94 -1.91 -11.52 9.69
CA LEU A 94 -3.29 -11.30 10.13
C LEU A 94 -4.21 -12.46 9.72
N TYR A 95 -4.19 -12.87 8.46
CA TYR A 95 -4.95 -14.06 8.00
C TYR A 95 -4.57 -15.31 8.79
N ARG A 96 -3.27 -15.53 9.05
CA ARG A 96 -2.78 -16.69 9.82
C ARG A 96 -3.32 -16.70 11.25
N ARG A 97 -3.47 -15.55 11.89
CA ARG A 97 -4.00 -15.42 13.25
C ARG A 97 -5.51 -15.63 13.29
N GLU A 98 -6.24 -15.06 12.35
CA GLU A 98 -7.70 -15.16 12.32
C GLU A 98 -8.20 -16.56 11.93
N ILE A 99 -7.46 -17.31 11.10
CA ILE A 99 -7.78 -18.74 10.83
C ILE A 99 -7.60 -19.63 12.08
N ARG A 100 -6.78 -19.19 13.05
CA ARG A 100 -6.51 -19.94 14.29
C ARG A 100 -7.42 -19.55 15.46
N ARG A 101 -8.28 -18.56 15.28
CA ARG A 101 -9.31 -18.16 16.25
C ARG A 101 -10.63 -18.83 15.93
#